data_AF-E6M454-F1
#
_entry.id   AF-E6M454-F1
#
_cell.length_a   1.000
_cell.length_b   1.000
_cell.length_c   1.000
_cell.angle_alpha   90.00
_cell.angle_beta   90.00
_cell.angle_gamma   90.00
#
_symmetry.space_group_name_H-M   'P 1'
#
loop_
_entity.id
_entity.type
_entity.pdbx_description
1 polymer ?
#
loop_
_entity_poly.entity_id
_entity_poly.type
_entity_poly.pdbx_seq_one_letter_code
_entity_poly.pdbx_strand_id
1 'polypeptide(L)'
;MFGLGQGGRARKAEFMSYANTVETSHKASTETNPRCHDTVGDSALRTVGQIVSPPRNNLHNRQLGMAGEEVAAESLKAAGYVIVDRNWRCRAGEVDIVALSPEGVLGFVEVKTRSNHRHGLPIEAITMKKLARMRRVMGAWLAQRDIVPVHRAVSLDLCSVDWDGHGEPVVKHLQGLK
;
A
#
# COMPACT_ATOMS: atom_id res chain seq x y z
N MET A 1 13.58 -25.48 38.78
CA MET A 1 14.59 -25.55 37.70
C MET A 1 13.83 -25.58 36.38
N PHE A 2 13.43 -24.41 35.86
CA PHE A 2 12.65 -24.31 34.62
C PHE A 2 13.58 -23.87 33.49
N GLY A 3 13.69 -24.73 32.47
CA GLY A 3 14.57 -24.56 31.32
C GLY A 3 14.06 -23.48 30.36
N LEU A 4 15.00 -22.65 29.90
CA LEU A 4 14.82 -21.64 28.87
C LEU A 4 14.68 -22.32 27.49
N GLY A 5 13.52 -22.15 26.86
CA GLY A 5 13.25 -22.62 25.50
C GLY A 5 13.93 -21.75 24.45
N GLN A 6 14.95 -22.31 23.80
CA GLN A 6 15.69 -21.75 22.66
C GLN A 6 14.84 -21.73 21.36
N GLY A 7 13.79 -20.90 21.30
CA GLY A 7 12.87 -20.86 20.15
C GLY A 7 13.07 -19.72 19.14
N GLY A 8 13.87 -18.69 19.48
CA GLY A 8 13.90 -17.43 18.72
C GLY A 8 14.90 -17.35 17.57
N ARG A 9 15.94 -18.19 17.56
CA ARG A 9 17.09 -18.03 16.64
C ARG A 9 16.89 -18.72 15.28
N ALA A 10 16.14 -19.82 15.24
CA ALA A 10 15.92 -20.61 14.02
C ALA A 10 15.02 -19.88 13.00
N ARG A 11 13.95 -19.22 13.45
CA ARG A 11 13.02 -18.50 12.55
C ARG A 11 13.66 -17.31 11.85
N LYS A 12 14.64 -16.66 12.48
CA LYS A 12 15.35 -15.52 11.86
C LYS A 12 16.25 -15.98 10.71
N ALA A 13 16.81 -17.19 10.77
CA ALA A 13 17.67 -17.74 9.74
C ALA A 13 16.88 -18.25 8.52
N GLU A 14 15.75 -18.94 8.72
CA GLU A 14 14.82 -19.30 7.64
C GLU A 14 14.23 -18.05 6.95
N PHE A 15 13.98 -16.99 7.72
CA PHE A 15 13.44 -15.73 7.24
C PHE A 15 14.45 -14.88 6.44
N MET A 16 15.72 -14.85 6.84
CA MET A 16 16.78 -14.20 6.07
C MET A 16 17.07 -14.92 4.75
N SER A 17 16.86 -16.24 4.69
CA SER A 17 16.91 -17.01 3.44
C SER A 17 15.78 -16.62 2.48
N TYR A 18 14.57 -16.37 3.01
CA TYR A 18 13.42 -15.90 2.22
C TYR A 18 13.67 -14.54 1.56
N ALA A 19 14.16 -13.55 2.32
CA ALA A 19 14.44 -12.21 1.81
C ALA A 19 15.48 -12.21 0.66
N ASN A 20 16.52 -13.02 0.77
CA ASN A 20 17.53 -13.17 -0.28
C ASN A 20 17.03 -13.87 -1.54
N THR A 21 16.00 -14.72 -1.44
CA THR A 21 15.43 -15.44 -2.59
C THR A 21 14.47 -14.56 -3.41
N VAL A 22 13.86 -13.56 -2.76
CA VAL A 22 12.88 -12.66 -3.40
C VAL A 22 13.60 -11.59 -4.23
N GLU A 23 14.78 -11.11 -3.81
CA GLU A 23 15.59 -10.11 -4.54
C GLU A 23 16.09 -10.61 -5.90
N THR A 24 16.32 -11.91 -6.07
CA THR A 24 16.82 -12.49 -7.33
C THR A 24 15.73 -12.69 -8.38
N SER A 25 14.47 -12.84 -7.96
CA SER A 25 13.34 -13.11 -8.86
C SER A 25 12.70 -11.84 -9.45
N HIS A 26 12.90 -10.67 -8.82
CA HIS A 26 12.29 -9.40 -9.25
C HIS A 26 13.03 -8.69 -10.41
N LYS A 27 14.20 -9.16 -10.84
CA LYS A 27 14.98 -8.52 -11.93
C LYS A 27 14.60 -8.98 -13.35
N ALA A 28 13.67 -9.91 -13.51
CA ALA A 28 13.44 -10.57 -14.81
C ALA A 28 12.32 -9.98 -15.69
N SER A 29 11.67 -8.87 -15.32
CA SER A 29 10.59 -8.31 -16.14
C SER A 29 10.53 -6.79 -16.05
N THR A 30 11.49 -6.14 -16.72
CA THR A 30 11.40 -4.74 -17.13
C THR A 30 11.28 -4.68 -18.65
N GLU A 31 10.06 -4.73 -19.17
CA GLU A 31 9.77 -4.29 -20.53
C GLU A 31 8.93 -3.03 -20.49
N THR A 32 9.56 -1.95 -20.95
CA THR A 32 9.03 -0.61 -21.18
C THR A 32 8.19 -0.57 -22.46
N ASN A 33 7.05 0.15 -22.47
CA ASN A 33 6.40 0.58 -23.72
C ASN A 33 5.59 1.88 -23.50
N PRO A 34 5.36 2.72 -24.53
CA PRO A 34 5.84 4.10 -24.56
C PRO A 34 4.69 5.12 -24.61
N ARG A 35 5.10 6.39 -24.57
CA ARG A 35 4.28 7.61 -24.65
C ARG A 35 3.31 7.62 -25.85
N CYS A 36 2.15 8.25 -25.66
CA CYS A 36 1.37 8.84 -26.74
C CYS A 36 1.29 10.36 -26.51
N HIS A 37 1.80 11.10 -27.49
CA HIS A 37 1.53 12.51 -27.73
C HIS A 37 0.06 12.69 -28.08
N ASP A 38 -0.52 13.85 -27.76
CA ASP A 38 -1.43 14.55 -28.67
C ASP A 38 -1.51 16.05 -28.33
N THR A 39 -1.47 16.83 -29.40
CA THR A 39 -1.49 18.30 -29.49
C THR A 39 -2.87 18.81 -29.85
N VAL A 40 -3.41 19.81 -29.13
CA VAL A 40 -4.36 20.84 -29.62
C VAL A 40 -4.24 22.01 -28.62
N GLY A 41 -4.05 23.30 -28.93
CA GLY A 41 -4.54 24.14 -30.01
C GLY A 41 -5.32 25.29 -29.33
N ASP A 42 -4.75 26.50 -29.41
CA ASP A 42 -5.11 27.72 -28.67
C ASP A 42 -6.21 28.52 -29.41
N SER A 43 -7.20 29.10 -28.70
CA SER A 43 -7.90 30.37 -29.06
C SER A 43 -9.03 30.72 -28.07
N ALA A 44 -9.07 32.01 -27.71
CA ALA A 44 -9.80 32.68 -26.63
C ALA A 44 -11.32 32.88 -26.80
N LEU A 45 -12.04 33.16 -25.69
CA LEU A 45 -12.70 34.46 -25.39
C LEU A 45 -13.65 34.44 -24.14
N ARG A 46 -13.36 35.35 -23.20
CA ARG A 46 -14.19 36.13 -22.22
C ARG A 46 -15.55 35.60 -21.73
N THR A 47 -15.74 35.57 -20.39
CA THR A 47 -16.84 36.24 -19.62
C THR A 47 -16.71 36.05 -18.09
N VAL A 48 -16.84 37.18 -17.37
CA VAL A 48 -17.24 37.48 -15.98
C VAL A 48 -17.43 36.35 -14.94
N GLY A 49 -16.68 36.45 -13.82
CA GLY A 49 -17.22 36.32 -12.46
C GLY A 49 -17.70 34.96 -11.97
N GLN A 50 -16.79 34.02 -11.71
CA GLN A 50 -16.96 33.02 -10.67
C GLN A 50 -15.61 32.80 -9.96
N ILE A 51 -15.60 32.79 -8.62
CA ILE A 51 -14.49 32.21 -7.84
C ILE A 51 -14.59 30.69 -8.06
N VAL A 52 -14.16 30.23 -9.23
CA VAL A 52 -13.98 28.81 -9.49
C VAL A 52 -12.67 28.46 -8.79
N SER A 53 -12.75 27.74 -7.67
CA SER A 53 -11.56 27.18 -7.03
C SER A 53 -10.74 26.47 -8.11
N PRO A 54 -9.42 26.71 -8.23
CA PRO A 54 -8.62 26.11 -9.30
C PRO A 54 -8.81 24.59 -9.25
N PRO A 55 -8.94 23.91 -10.40
CA PRO A 55 -9.03 22.46 -10.42
C PRO A 55 -7.83 21.91 -9.66
N ARG A 56 -8.08 21.20 -8.55
CA ARG A 56 -7.01 20.59 -7.77
C ARG A 56 -6.21 19.70 -8.73
N ASN A 57 -4.94 20.01 -8.89
CA ASN A 57 -4.09 19.41 -9.91
C ASN A 57 -4.00 17.87 -9.69
N ASN A 58 -4.60 17.07 -10.57
CA ASN A 58 -4.65 15.61 -10.44
C ASN A 58 -3.26 14.95 -10.36
N LEU A 59 -2.25 15.58 -10.97
CA LEU A 59 -0.85 15.16 -10.88
C LEU A 59 -0.31 15.27 -9.45
N HIS A 60 -0.68 16.33 -8.74
CA HIS A 60 -0.27 16.58 -7.36
C HIS A 60 -0.87 15.54 -6.41
N ASN A 61 -2.15 15.20 -6.58
CA ASN A 61 -2.81 14.15 -5.78
C ASN A 61 -2.18 12.77 -6.01
N ARG A 62 -1.80 12.45 -7.26
CA ARG A 62 -1.14 11.18 -7.56
C ARG A 62 0.26 11.10 -6.96
N GLN A 63 1.05 12.17 -7.10
CA GLN A 63 2.38 12.26 -6.50
C GLN A 63 2.33 12.17 -4.98
N LEU A 64 1.37 12.86 -4.35
CA LEU A 64 1.13 12.78 -2.92
C LEU A 64 0.68 11.37 -2.51
N GLY A 65 -0.17 10.72 -3.31
CA GLY A 65 -0.56 9.32 -3.11
C GLY A 65 0.65 8.39 -3.07
N MET A 66 1.48 8.43 -4.11
CA MET A 66 2.70 7.61 -4.20
C MET A 66 3.68 7.88 -3.06
N ALA A 67 3.87 9.15 -2.69
CA ALA A 67 4.75 9.50 -1.59
C ALA A 67 4.18 9.06 -0.23
N GLY A 68 2.85 9.08 -0.06
CA GLY A 68 2.20 8.52 1.11
C GLY A 68 2.27 6.99 1.18
N GLU A 69 2.25 6.28 0.05
CA GLU A 69 2.52 4.83 0.01
C GLU A 69 3.94 4.51 0.50
N GLU A 70 4.93 5.32 0.12
CA GLU A 70 6.30 5.18 0.61
C GLU A 70 6.39 5.40 2.12
N VAL A 71 5.79 6.48 2.61
CA VAL A 71 5.72 6.78 4.05
C VAL A 71 5.04 5.66 4.82
N ALA A 72 3.95 5.09 4.29
CA ALA A 72 3.26 3.97 4.92
C ALA A 72 4.16 2.72 4.96
N ALA A 73 4.87 2.41 3.88
CA ALA A 73 5.79 1.28 3.83
C ALA A 73 6.93 1.43 4.84
N GLU A 74 7.54 2.61 4.93
CA GLU A 74 8.61 2.90 5.89
C GLU A 74 8.11 2.84 7.34
N SER A 75 6.91 3.36 7.62
CA SER A 75 6.29 3.25 8.94
C SER A 75 6.03 1.79 9.34
N LEU A 76 5.55 0.95 8.42
CA LEU A 76 5.37 -0.48 8.65
C LEU A 76 6.71 -1.19 8.93
N LYS A 77 7.75 -0.89 8.12
CA LYS A 77 9.10 -1.42 8.36
C LYS A 77 9.64 -1.03 9.73
N ALA A 78 9.48 0.24 10.12
CA ALA A 78 9.87 0.74 11.44
C ALA A 78 9.12 0.03 12.58
N ALA A 79 7.87 -0.39 12.33
CA ALA A 79 7.07 -1.21 13.25
C ALA A 79 7.44 -2.72 13.20
N GLY A 80 8.48 -3.11 12.45
CA GLY A 80 8.97 -4.48 12.36
C GLY A 80 8.30 -5.36 11.31
N TYR A 81 7.44 -4.79 10.47
CA TYR A 81 6.86 -5.52 9.34
C TYR A 81 7.91 -5.76 8.26
N VAL A 82 7.77 -6.87 7.56
CA VAL A 82 8.49 -7.09 6.30
C VAL A 82 7.55 -6.88 5.14
N ILE A 83 7.93 -5.95 4.26
CA ILE A 83 7.21 -5.69 3.02
C ILE A 83 7.46 -6.86 2.07
N VAL A 84 6.38 -7.53 1.69
CA VAL A 84 6.37 -8.69 0.79
C VAL A 84 6.11 -8.26 -0.64
N ASP A 85 5.24 -7.28 -0.83
CA ASP A 85 4.88 -6.77 -2.15
C ASP A 85 4.34 -5.34 -2.07
N ARG A 86 4.37 -4.61 -3.18
CA ARG A 86 3.83 -3.24 -3.30
C ARG A 86 3.16 -3.04 -4.64
N ASN A 87 2.08 -2.26 -4.66
CA ASN A 87 1.37 -1.84 -5.86
C ASN A 87 0.99 -3.02 -6.78
N TRP A 88 0.60 -4.15 -6.19
CA TRP A 88 0.23 -5.35 -6.93
C TRP A 88 -1.16 -5.21 -7.53
N ARG A 89 -1.31 -5.65 -8.78
CA ARG A 89 -2.53 -5.48 -9.58
C ARG A 89 -2.94 -6.80 -10.21
N CYS A 90 -4.23 -7.03 -10.27
CA CYS A 90 -4.84 -8.14 -11.00
C CYS A 90 -6.18 -7.70 -11.61
N ARG A 91 -6.85 -8.60 -12.32
CA ARG A 91 -8.16 -8.33 -12.93
C ARG A 91 -9.24 -7.93 -11.90
N ALA A 92 -9.13 -8.40 -10.66
CA ALA A 92 -10.10 -8.10 -9.59
C ALA A 92 -9.87 -6.73 -8.92
N GLY A 93 -8.70 -6.13 -9.08
CA GLY A 93 -8.31 -4.88 -8.42
C GLY A 93 -6.83 -4.85 -8.05
N GLU A 94 -6.49 -4.03 -7.07
CA GLU A 94 -5.12 -3.75 -6.63
C GLU A 94 -5.00 -3.81 -5.11
N VAL A 95 -3.77 -4.01 -4.63
CA VAL A 95 -3.38 -3.85 -3.22
C VAL A 95 -2.10 -3.02 -3.16
N ASP A 96 -2.07 -2.02 -2.29
CA ASP A 96 -0.98 -1.05 -2.23
C ASP A 96 0.25 -1.66 -1.57
N ILE A 97 0.07 -2.38 -0.46
CA ILE A 97 1.16 -3.05 0.26
C ILE A 97 0.70 -4.43 0.74
N VAL A 98 1.56 -5.44 0.59
CA VAL A 98 1.45 -6.73 1.30
C VAL A 98 2.61 -6.81 2.27
N ALA A 99 2.35 -7.06 3.54
CA ALA A 99 3.37 -7.06 4.58
C ALA A 99 3.15 -8.17 5.61
N LEU A 100 4.23 -8.80 6.08
CA LEU A 100 4.19 -9.78 7.16
C LEU A 100 4.50 -9.08 8.48
N SER A 101 3.59 -9.19 9.45
CA SER A 101 3.77 -8.63 10.79
C SER A 101 4.78 -9.44 11.62
N PRO A 102 5.39 -8.85 12.66
CA PRO A 102 6.23 -9.57 13.62
C PRO A 102 5.52 -10.77 14.28
N GLU A 103 4.19 -10.71 14.41
CA GLU A 103 3.33 -11.74 14.97
C GLU A 103 2.92 -12.80 13.93
N GLY A 104 3.47 -12.74 12.71
CA GLY A 104 3.22 -13.72 11.64
C GLY A 104 1.86 -13.57 10.96
N VAL A 105 1.27 -12.37 10.93
CA VAL A 105 0.04 -12.09 10.18
C VAL A 105 0.41 -11.48 8.84
N LEU A 106 -0.12 -12.04 7.75
CA LEU A 106 0.06 -11.49 6.40
C LEU A 106 -1.02 -10.44 6.13
N GLY A 107 -0.65 -9.17 6.27
CA GLY A 107 -1.52 -8.02 6.07
C GLY A 107 -1.55 -7.55 4.63
N PHE A 108 -2.76 -7.37 4.10
CA PHE A 108 -3.02 -6.69 2.83
C PHE A 108 -3.50 -5.29 3.15
N VAL A 109 -2.64 -4.31 2.91
CA VAL A 109 -2.79 -2.95 3.41
C VAL A 109 -3.22 -2.03 2.28
N GLU A 110 -4.36 -1.37 2.46
CA GLU A 110 -4.75 -0.21 1.66
C GLU A 110 -4.13 1.05 2.28
N VAL A 111 -3.52 1.90 1.46
CA VAL A 111 -2.99 3.20 1.88
C VAL A 111 -3.93 4.33 1.47
N LYS A 112 -4.19 5.25 2.39
CA LYS A 112 -4.95 6.47 2.12
C LYS A 112 -4.18 7.70 2.57
N THR A 113 -3.71 8.47 1.60
CA THR A 113 -3.05 9.76 1.85
C THR A 113 -4.05 10.91 1.82
N ARG A 114 -3.96 11.83 2.78
CA ARG A 114 -4.84 12.99 2.92
C ARG A 114 -4.02 14.25 3.19
N SER A 115 -4.24 15.29 2.39
CA SER A 115 -3.58 16.59 2.56
C SER A 115 -4.26 17.55 3.55
N ASN A 116 -5.49 17.26 3.99
CA ASN A 116 -6.23 18.13 4.92
C ASN A 116 -6.67 17.37 6.17
N HIS A 117 -6.43 17.94 7.36
CA HIS A 117 -6.75 17.37 8.67
C HIS A 117 -8.26 17.36 9.04
N ARG A 118 -9.16 17.67 8.10
CA ARG A 118 -10.61 17.60 8.35
C ARG A 118 -11.11 16.18 8.05
N HIS A 119 -11.78 15.59 9.04
CA HIS A 119 -12.53 14.32 9.07
C HIS A 119 -11.77 13.08 9.59
N GLY A 120 -12.47 12.35 10.46
CA GLY A 120 -12.01 11.16 11.19
C GLY A 120 -11.64 9.96 10.32
N LEU A 121 -11.29 8.86 11.00
CA LEU A 121 -10.83 7.62 10.39
C LEU A 121 -11.87 7.11 9.36
N PRO A 122 -11.46 6.80 8.11
CA PRO A 122 -12.37 6.29 7.09
C PRO A 122 -12.78 4.84 7.31
N ILE A 123 -12.81 4.36 8.55
CA ILE A 123 -13.34 3.03 8.86
C ILE A 123 -14.82 2.95 8.44
N GLU A 124 -15.57 4.06 8.57
CA GLU A 124 -16.95 4.19 8.10
C GLU A 124 -17.09 4.15 6.56
N ALA A 125 -16.00 4.33 5.81
CA ALA A 125 -16.01 4.40 4.34
C ALA A 125 -15.64 3.06 3.66
N ILE A 126 -15.41 1.98 4.41
CA ILE A 126 -15.14 0.66 3.82
C ILE A 126 -16.47 -0.04 3.59
N THR A 127 -17.03 0.20 2.41
CA THR A 127 -18.28 -0.46 1.99
C THR A 127 -18.12 -1.97 1.88
N MET A 128 -19.21 -2.71 2.04
CA MET A 128 -19.24 -4.16 1.78
C MET A 128 -18.74 -4.53 0.38
N LYS A 129 -18.99 -3.65 -0.62
CA LYS A 129 -18.47 -3.80 -1.98
C LYS A 129 -16.94 -3.73 -2.00
N LYS A 130 -16.34 -2.81 -1.24
CA LYS A 130 -14.88 -2.69 -1.12
C LYS A 130 -14.30 -3.94 -0.43
N LEU A 131 -14.88 -4.40 0.67
CA LEU A 131 -14.45 -5.63 1.34
C LEU A 131 -14.51 -6.85 0.41
N ALA A 132 -15.62 -7.03 -0.32
CA ALA A 132 -15.77 -8.14 -1.26
C ALA A 132 -14.75 -8.07 -2.41
N ARG A 133 -14.42 -6.87 -2.90
CA ARG A 133 -13.35 -6.70 -3.90
C ARG A 133 -12.00 -7.06 -3.30
N MET A 134 -11.66 -6.55 -2.12
CA MET A 134 -10.37 -6.81 -1.47
C MET A 134 -10.18 -8.30 -1.20
N ARG A 135 -11.21 -9.03 -0.73
CA ARG A 135 -11.12 -10.49 -0.55
C ARG A 135 -10.75 -11.22 -1.85
N ARG A 136 -11.26 -10.78 -3.01
CA ARG A 136 -10.88 -11.35 -4.31
C ARG A 136 -9.44 -11.02 -4.70
N VAL A 137 -8.99 -9.78 -4.47
CA VAL A 137 -7.61 -9.35 -4.72
C VAL A 137 -6.64 -10.17 -3.86
N MET A 138 -6.92 -10.30 -2.56
CA MET A 138 -6.12 -11.07 -1.61
C MET A 138 -6.02 -12.55 -2.04
N GLY A 139 -7.16 -13.17 -2.37
CA GLY A 139 -7.19 -14.55 -2.85
C GLY A 139 -6.42 -14.73 -4.16
N ALA A 140 -6.52 -13.77 -5.09
CA ALA A 140 -5.77 -13.82 -6.34
C ALA A 140 -4.25 -13.66 -6.11
N TRP A 141 -3.84 -12.80 -5.17
CA TRP A 141 -2.43 -12.64 -4.81
C TRP A 141 -1.87 -13.95 -4.24
N LEU A 142 -2.59 -14.58 -3.31
CA LEU A 142 -2.19 -15.87 -2.73
C LEU A 142 -2.09 -16.98 -3.77
N ALA A 143 -3.01 -17.03 -4.73
CA ALA A 143 -3.06 -18.08 -5.75
C ALA A 143 -2.00 -17.93 -6.86
N GLN A 144 -1.47 -16.73 -7.09
CA GLN A 144 -0.49 -16.45 -8.15
C GLN A 144 0.97 -16.49 -7.67
N ARG A 145 1.19 -16.84 -6.40
CA ARG A 145 2.52 -16.88 -5.80
C ARG A 145 2.96 -18.32 -5.61
N ASP A 146 4.09 -18.68 -6.20
CA ASP A 146 4.75 -19.96 -5.96
C ASP A 146 5.26 -20.08 -4.52
N ILE A 147 5.64 -18.93 -3.96
CA ILE A 147 6.22 -18.82 -2.63
C ILE A 147 5.48 -17.70 -1.88
N VAL A 148 4.86 -18.07 -0.76
CA VAL A 148 4.18 -17.16 0.17
C VAL A 148 4.86 -17.29 1.53
N PRO A 149 5.13 -16.18 2.26
CA PRO A 149 5.72 -16.27 3.59
C PRO A 149 4.84 -17.13 4.50
N VAL A 150 5.44 -17.95 5.36
CA VAL A 150 4.69 -18.70 6.38
C VAL A 150 3.99 -17.70 7.30
N HIS A 151 2.67 -17.79 7.38
CA HIS A 151 1.83 -16.89 8.16
C HIS A 151 0.74 -17.70 8.88
N ARG A 152 0.32 -17.22 10.05
CA ARG A 152 -0.73 -17.87 10.85
C ARG A 152 -2.13 -17.38 10.52
N ALA A 153 -2.24 -16.21 9.89
CA ALA A 153 -3.49 -15.58 9.53
C ALA A 153 -3.25 -14.55 8.42
N VAL A 154 -4.33 -14.17 7.75
CA VAL A 154 -4.37 -13.09 6.77
C VAL A 154 -5.28 -11.99 7.30
N SER A 155 -4.89 -10.72 7.11
CA SER A 155 -5.71 -9.57 7.47
C SER A 155 -5.89 -8.60 6.30
N LEU A 156 -7.01 -7.89 6.30
CA LEU A 156 -7.20 -6.68 5.50
C LEU A 156 -6.98 -5.49 6.42
N ASP A 157 -6.03 -4.63 6.07
CA ASP A 157 -5.57 -3.53 6.89
C ASP A 157 -5.75 -2.19 6.16
N LEU A 158 -5.70 -1.10 6.93
CA LEU A 158 -5.72 0.26 6.42
C LEU A 158 -4.59 1.07 7.06
N CYS A 159 -3.77 1.70 6.24
CA CYS A 159 -2.85 2.76 6.64
C CYS A 159 -3.38 4.11 6.18
N SER A 160 -3.65 5.03 7.11
CA SER A 160 -3.91 6.43 6.78
C SER A 160 -2.65 7.26 6.98
N VAL A 161 -2.31 8.07 5.98
CA VAL A 161 -1.21 9.01 6.01
C VAL A 161 -1.79 10.42 5.93
N ASP A 162 -1.78 11.13 7.05
CA ASP A 162 -2.19 12.54 7.11
C ASP A 162 -0.94 13.39 6.82
N TRP A 163 -0.85 13.91 5.59
CA TRP A 163 0.31 14.66 5.09
C TRP A 163 -0.05 15.51 3.86
N ASP A 164 0.36 16.78 3.88
CA ASP A 164 0.15 17.74 2.78
C ASP A 164 1.36 17.86 1.84
N GLY A 165 2.40 17.05 2.05
CA GLY A 165 3.67 17.12 1.33
C GLY A 165 4.76 17.91 2.07
N HIS A 166 4.41 18.53 3.21
CA HIS A 166 5.33 19.28 4.06
C HIS A 166 5.28 18.79 5.51
N GLY A 167 6.38 18.98 6.25
CA GLY A 167 6.48 18.54 7.64
C GLY A 167 6.46 17.01 7.82
N GLU A 168 6.32 16.58 9.08
CA GLU A 168 6.33 15.17 9.45
C GLU A 168 4.95 14.53 9.21
N PRO A 169 4.86 13.46 8.41
CA PRO A 169 3.60 12.78 8.15
C PRO A 169 3.12 12.01 9.40
N VAL A 170 1.81 12.02 9.64
CA VAL A 170 1.21 11.20 10.70
C VAL A 170 0.62 9.94 10.10
N VAL A 171 1.15 8.78 10.50
CA VAL A 171 0.70 7.46 10.02
C VAL A 171 -0.13 6.77 11.10
N LYS A 172 -1.27 6.21 10.71
CA LYS A 172 -2.07 5.31 11.56
C LYS A 172 -2.33 4.02 10.80
N HIS A 173 -1.98 2.89 11.43
CA HIS A 173 -2.21 1.54 10.90
C HIS A 173 -3.33 0.86 11.69
N LEU A 174 -4.37 0.44 11.00
CA LEU A 174 -5.52 -0.28 11.52
C LEU A 174 -5.54 -1.69 10.94
N GLN A 175 -5.43 -2.69 11.80
CA GLN A 175 -5.39 -4.09 11.41
C GLN A 175 -6.77 -4.75 11.47
N GLY A 176 -6.99 -5.74 10.61
CA GLY A 176 -8.09 -6.70 10.77
C GLY A 176 -9.47 -6.09 10.57
N LEU A 177 -9.64 -5.30 9.50
CA LEU A 177 -10.92 -4.79 9.05
C LEU A 177 -11.90 -5.94 8.78
N LYS A 178 -13.13 -5.83 9.30
CA LYS A 178 -14.16 -6.88 9.24
C LYS A 178 -15.26 -6.55 8.25
#